data_AF-A0A8H4WFI0-F1
#
_entry.id   AF-A0A8H4WFI0-F1
#
_cell.length_a   1.000
_cell.length_b   1.000
_cell.length_c   1.000
_cell.angle_alpha   90.00
_cell.angle_beta   90.00
_cell.angle_gamma   90.00
#
_symmetry.space_group_name_H-M   'P 1'
#
loop_
_entity.id
_entity.type
_entity.pdbx_description
1 polymer ?
#
loop_
_entity_poly.entity_id
_entity_poly.type
_entity_poly.pdbx_seq_one_letter_code
_entity_poly.pdbx_strand_id
1 'polypeptide(L)'
;MKRATGEAKYPWWNIPTGPVLNTDVAIRDTVERILLDQTGLGLEGDHIIEEVESLRWGSEGEIIIKLNFVIYDESSDLVTISYDEFFEYQWVEEERIGTLAMPVSMQDVIRDGFELQRLGGFLRCVVFAASF
;
A
#
# COMPACT_ATOMS: atom_id res chain seq x y z
N MET A 1 10.95 -4.43 -26.56
CA MET A 1 10.46 -4.68 -25.20
C MET A 1 10.73 -6.15 -24.88
N LYS A 2 11.66 -6.47 -23.99
CA LYS A 2 11.93 -7.86 -23.58
C LYS A 2 11.04 -8.14 -22.35
N ARG A 3 10.00 -8.96 -22.51
CA ARG A 3 9.25 -9.52 -21.37
C ARG A 3 10.13 -10.57 -20.70
N ALA A 4 10.37 -10.43 -19.40
CA ALA A 4 10.92 -11.51 -18.61
C ALA A 4 9.84 -12.61 -18.50
N THR A 5 10.12 -13.78 -19.07
CA THR A 5 9.26 -14.98 -18.96
C THR A 5 9.75 -15.89 -17.83
N GLY A 6 10.06 -15.32 -16.67
CA GLY A 6 10.39 -16.08 -15.47
C GLY A 6 9.19 -16.08 -14.53
N GLU A 7 8.68 -17.25 -14.16
CA GLU A 7 7.79 -17.35 -13.00
C GLU A 7 8.55 -16.77 -11.79
N ALA A 8 8.05 -15.68 -11.23
CA ALA A 8 8.58 -15.10 -10.01
C ALA A 8 8.51 -16.17 -8.92
N LYS A 9 9.67 -16.74 -8.53
CA LYS A 9 9.72 -17.88 -7.61
C LYS A 9 9.13 -17.57 -6.23
N TYR A 10 8.97 -16.30 -5.86
CA TYR A 10 8.19 -15.83 -4.73
C TYR A 10 7.66 -14.42 -5.03
N PRO A 11 6.36 -14.15 -4.85
CA PRO A 11 5.81 -12.80 -4.98
C PRO A 11 6.44 -11.88 -3.94
N TRP A 12 7.02 -10.78 -4.38
CA TRP A 12 7.47 -9.71 -3.48
C TRP A 12 6.30 -8.76 -3.26
N TRP A 13 5.90 -8.64 -2.00
CA TRP A 13 4.69 -7.92 -1.62
C TRP A 13 4.99 -6.47 -1.29
N ASN A 14 4.03 -5.59 -1.58
CA ASN A 14 4.08 -4.17 -1.30
C ASN A 14 2.68 -3.65 -0.95
N ILE A 15 2.62 -2.48 -0.33
CA ILE A 15 1.39 -1.70 -0.20
C ILE A 15 1.27 -0.75 -1.41
N PRO A 16 0.06 -0.29 -1.78
CA PRO A 16 -0.10 0.73 -2.80
C PRO A 16 0.78 1.94 -2.50
N THR A 17 1.53 2.38 -3.49
CA THR A 17 2.54 3.43 -3.31
C THR A 17 2.86 4.11 -4.62
N GLY A 18 3.20 5.39 -4.56
CA GLY A 18 3.52 6.19 -5.74
C GLY A 18 3.97 7.60 -5.35
N PRO A 19 4.43 8.39 -6.33
CA PRO A 19 4.86 9.76 -6.07
C PRO A 19 3.67 10.70 -5.84
N VAL A 20 3.91 11.74 -5.05
CA VAL A 20 3.10 12.96 -5.08
C VAL A 20 3.31 13.64 -6.43
N LEU A 21 2.23 13.90 -7.16
CA LEU A 21 2.27 14.60 -8.43
C LEU A 21 1.96 16.09 -8.22
N ASN A 22 2.43 16.92 -9.15
CA ASN A 22 2.14 18.36 -9.15
C ASN A 22 0.66 18.69 -9.39
N THR A 23 -0.13 17.70 -9.83
CA THR A 23 -1.58 17.80 -10.01
C THR A 23 -2.35 17.50 -8.72
N ASP A 24 -1.71 16.92 -7.71
CA ASP A 24 -2.34 16.61 -6.44
C ASP A 24 -2.41 17.91 -5.61
N VAL A 25 -3.62 18.34 -5.23
CA VAL A 25 -3.82 19.60 -4.50
C VAL A 25 -3.52 19.40 -3.00
N ALA A 26 -3.77 18.21 -2.48
CA ALA A 26 -3.44 17.76 -1.14
C ALA A 26 -2.87 16.33 -1.17
N ILE A 27 -2.19 15.94 -0.08
CA ILE A 27 -1.68 14.56 0.11
C ILE A 27 -2.83 13.54 0.05
N ARG A 28 -4.03 13.91 0.51
CA ARG A 28 -5.23 13.08 0.36
C ARG A 28 -5.51 12.72 -1.10
N ASP A 29 -5.37 13.68 -2.02
CA ASP A 29 -5.60 13.46 -3.46
C ASP A 29 -4.54 12.50 -4.03
N THR A 30 -3.30 12.59 -3.57
CA THR A 30 -2.24 11.62 -3.90
C THR A 30 -2.64 10.21 -3.50
N VAL A 31 -3.12 10.03 -2.26
CA VAL A 31 -3.52 8.74 -1.70
C VAL A 31 -4.70 8.16 -2.48
N GLU A 32 -5.75 8.96 -2.70
CA GLU A 32 -6.95 8.56 -3.46
C GLU A 32 -6.59 8.13 -4.88
N ARG A 33 -5.76 8.92 -5.57
CA ARG A 33 -5.31 8.60 -6.93
C ARG A 33 -4.53 7.29 -6.98
N ILE A 34 -3.55 7.10 -6.09
CA ILE A 34 -2.74 5.87 -6.05
C ILE A 34 -3.62 4.64 -5.83
N LEU A 35 -4.57 4.73 -4.90
CA LEU A 35 -5.51 3.64 -4.64
C LEU A 35 -6.37 3.35 -5.87
N LEU A 36 -6.96 4.36 -6.49
CA LEU A 36 -7.78 4.15 -7.67
C LEU A 36 -6.98 3.53 -8.82
N ASP A 37 -5.78 4.07 -9.08
CA ASP A 37 -4.92 3.63 -10.19
C ASP A 37 -4.41 2.19 -10.01
N GLN A 38 -4.05 1.80 -8.77
CA GLN A 38 -3.42 0.50 -8.51
C GLN A 38 -4.43 -0.58 -8.10
N THR A 39 -5.54 -0.19 -7.48
CA THR A 39 -6.48 -1.10 -6.81
C THR A 39 -7.90 -1.02 -7.36
N GLY A 40 -8.21 -0.02 -8.19
CA GLY A 40 -9.56 0.22 -8.69
C GLY A 40 -10.57 0.60 -7.60
N LEU A 41 -10.16 0.63 -6.33
CA LEU A 41 -10.96 1.13 -5.23
C LEU A 41 -10.93 2.66 -5.30
N GLY A 42 -12.08 3.24 -5.61
CA GLY A 42 -12.34 4.63 -5.33
C GLY A 42 -12.67 4.78 -3.85
N LEU A 43 -12.15 5.82 -3.21
CA LEU A 43 -12.58 6.21 -1.88
C LEU A 43 -13.95 6.93 -1.98
N GLU A 44 -15.03 6.16 -2.14
CA GLU A 44 -16.40 6.70 -2.18
C GLU A 44 -16.98 6.79 -0.76
N GLY A 45 -17.04 8.02 -0.22
CA GLY A 45 -17.67 8.30 1.08
C GLY A 45 -16.73 8.94 2.10
N ASP A 46 -17.18 9.00 3.36
CA ASP A 46 -16.36 9.46 4.46
C ASP A 46 -15.39 8.34 4.85
N HIS A 47 -14.10 8.58 4.66
CA HIS A 47 -13.04 7.68 5.08
C HIS A 47 -12.10 8.41 6.01
N ILE A 48 -11.68 7.69 7.05
CA ILE A 48 -10.63 8.15 7.92
C ILE A 48 -9.30 7.81 7.24
N ILE A 49 -8.43 8.81 7.11
CA ILE A 49 -7.07 8.65 6.58
C ILE A 49 -6.14 9.14 7.67
N GLU A 50 -5.34 8.23 8.22
CA GLU A 50 -4.38 8.54 9.28
C GLU A 50 -2.97 8.27 8.79
N GLU A 51 -2.08 9.23 8.99
CA GLU A 51 -0.66 9.05 8.72
C GLU A 51 -0.06 8.15 9.81
N VAL A 52 0.71 7.15 9.39
CA VAL A 52 1.52 6.28 10.27
C VAL A 52 3.00 6.56 10.05
N GLU A 53 3.88 5.82 10.72
CA GLU A 53 5.30 6.13 10.72
C GLU A 53 5.88 6.33 9.29
N SER A 54 6.45 7.51 9.05
CA SER A 54 7.08 7.83 7.78
C SER A 54 8.44 7.13 7.66
N LEU A 55 8.74 6.54 6.50
CA LEU A 55 10.05 5.95 6.23
C LEU A 55 10.94 6.97 5.52
N ARG A 56 12.21 7.07 5.94
CA ARG A 56 13.20 7.97 5.34
C ARG A 56 14.46 7.21 4.95
N TRP A 57 14.93 7.39 3.72
CA TRP A 57 16.19 6.83 3.25
C TRP A 57 16.86 7.75 2.24
N GLY A 58 18.12 7.49 1.93
CA GLY A 58 18.89 8.27 0.94
C GLY A 58 20.18 8.86 1.51
N SER A 59 20.74 9.83 0.79
CA SER A 59 21.98 10.53 1.16
C SER A 59 21.69 12.00 1.46
N GLU A 60 22.66 12.74 2.02
CA GLU A 60 22.48 14.16 2.38
C GLU A 60 22.03 15.05 1.20
N GLY A 61 22.29 14.64 -0.06
CA GLY A 61 21.86 15.37 -1.26
C GLY A 61 20.54 14.89 -1.87
N GLU A 62 20.08 13.69 -1.52
CA GLU A 62 18.88 13.04 -2.07
C GLU A 62 18.21 12.22 -0.96
N ILE A 63 17.36 12.89 -0.18
CA ILE A 63 16.53 12.26 0.85
C ILE A 63 15.18 11.91 0.23
N ILE A 64 14.80 10.64 0.34
CA ILE A 64 13.48 10.16 -0.02
C ILE A 64 12.68 9.95 1.27
N ILE A 65 11.48 10.52 1.30
CA ILE A 65 10.52 10.37 2.39
C ILE A 65 9.30 9.63 1.82
N LYS A 66 8.92 8.52 2.46
CA LYS A 66 7.67 7.80 2.23
C LYS A 66 6.72 8.10 3.38
N LEU A 67 5.63 8.78 3.06
CA LEU A 67 4.49 8.95 3.95
C LEU A 67 3.62 7.70 3.82
N ASN A 68 3.23 7.11 4.94
CA ASN A 68 2.40 5.91 4.97
C ASN A 68 1.05 6.27 5.59
N PHE A 69 -0.03 5.73 5.03
CA PHE A 69 -1.39 6.04 5.46
C PHE A 69 -2.18 4.77 5.71
N VAL A 70 -2.97 4.78 6.78
CA VAL A 70 -4.03 3.82 7.03
C VAL A 70 -5.33 4.43 6.53
N ILE A 71 -6.08 3.64 5.79
CA ILE A 71 -7.34 4.05 5.19
C ILE A 71 -8.38 3.07 5.67
N TYR A 72 -9.40 3.61 6.33
CA TYR A 72 -10.52 2.83 6.82
C TYR A 72 -11.59 2.82 5.73
N ASP A 73 -11.73 1.66 5.08
CA ASP A 73 -12.76 1.42 4.07
C ASP A 73 -13.77 0.40 4.61
N GLU A 74 -15.03 0.82 4.72
CA GLU A 74 -16.16 -0.03 5.10
C GLU A 74 -16.88 -0.62 3.86
N SER A 75 -16.45 -0.25 2.66
CA SER A 75 -17.04 -0.74 1.42
C SER A 75 -16.81 -2.24 1.26
N SER A 76 -17.78 -2.90 0.63
CA SER A 76 -17.64 -4.30 0.19
C SER A 76 -17.09 -4.39 -1.23
N ASP A 77 -16.44 -3.33 -1.71
CA ASP A 77 -16.09 -3.21 -3.12
C ASP A 77 -14.93 -4.14 -3.51
N LEU A 78 -14.98 -4.58 -4.76
CA LEU A 78 -13.96 -5.46 -5.34
C LEU A 78 -12.72 -4.65 -5.71
N VAL A 79 -11.59 -5.01 -5.13
CA VAL A 79 -10.26 -4.54 -5.58
C VAL A 79 -10.02 -5.04 -7.00
N THR A 80 -9.86 -4.13 -7.95
CA THR A 80 -9.45 -4.39 -9.33
C THR A 80 -7.99 -3.98 -9.51
N ILE A 81 -7.10 -4.96 -9.60
CA ILE A 81 -5.67 -4.68 -9.83
C ILE A 81 -5.41 -4.23 -11.28
N SER A 82 -4.60 -3.17 -11.42
CA SER A 82 -3.98 -2.84 -12.70
C SER A 82 -2.78 -3.77 -12.96
N TYR A 83 -2.89 -4.62 -13.97
CA TYR A 83 -1.86 -5.60 -14.35
C TYR A 83 -0.55 -5.00 -14.88
N ASP A 84 -0.47 -3.67 -14.99
CA ASP A 84 0.75 -3.00 -15.45
C ASP A 84 1.84 -2.98 -14.35
N GLU A 85 1.45 -2.97 -13.07
CA GLU A 85 2.38 -2.88 -11.92
C GLU A 85 2.27 -4.08 -10.95
N PHE A 86 1.06 -4.59 -10.73
CA PHE A 86 0.80 -5.70 -9.80
C PHE A 86 0.04 -6.83 -10.50
N PHE A 87 0.34 -8.08 -10.14
CA PHE A 87 -0.31 -9.25 -10.76
C PHE A 87 -1.23 -10.02 -9.81
N GLU A 88 -1.15 -9.73 -8.51
CA GLU A 88 -1.96 -10.36 -7.46
C GLU A 88 -2.16 -9.36 -6.30
N TYR A 89 -3.27 -9.50 -5.57
CA TYR A 89 -3.51 -8.82 -4.31
C TYR A 89 -4.02 -9.80 -3.26
N GLN A 90 -3.77 -9.49 -1.99
CA GLN A 90 -4.26 -10.29 -0.86
C GLN A 90 -4.67 -9.40 0.31
N TRP A 91 -5.82 -9.72 0.90
CA TRP A 91 -6.15 -9.29 2.26
C TRP A 91 -5.38 -10.15 3.26
N VAL A 92 -4.51 -9.52 4.04
CA VAL A 92 -3.63 -10.18 5.00
C VAL A 92 -4.07 -9.82 6.42
N GLU A 93 -4.12 -10.86 7.26
CA GLU A 93 -4.36 -10.76 8.70
C GLU A 93 -3.03 -10.46 9.42
N GLU A 94 -3.10 -9.77 10.56
CA GLU A 94 -1.92 -9.28 11.30
C GLU A 94 -0.89 -10.40 11.56
N GLU A 95 -1.35 -11.59 11.91
CA GLU A 95 -0.52 -12.75 12.24
C GLU A 95 0.28 -13.26 11.04
N ARG A 96 -0.17 -12.95 9.82
CA ARG A 96 0.45 -13.40 8.57
C ARG A 96 1.46 -12.40 8.00
N ILE A 97 1.56 -11.18 8.54
CA ILE A 97 2.49 -10.13 8.05
C ILE A 97 3.93 -10.65 8.02
N GLY A 98 4.36 -11.36 9.07
CA GLY A 98 5.73 -11.88 9.18
C GLY A 98 6.09 -12.94 8.13
N THR A 99 5.10 -13.44 7.39
CA THR A 99 5.29 -14.43 6.32
C THR A 99 5.43 -13.80 4.93
N LEU A 100 5.15 -12.49 4.79
CA LEU A 100 5.24 -11.79 3.52
C LEU A 100 6.68 -11.50 3.15
N ALA A 101 7.05 -11.81 1.90
CA ALA A 101 8.32 -11.41 1.32
C ALA A 101 8.31 -9.90 1.02
N MET A 102 8.60 -9.09 2.04
CA MET A 102 8.72 -7.63 1.99
C MET A 102 9.74 -7.15 3.04
N PRO A 103 10.26 -5.91 2.96
CA PRO A 103 11.19 -5.36 3.94
C PRO A 103 10.56 -5.28 5.34
N VAL A 104 11.36 -5.52 6.38
CA VAL A 104 10.92 -5.46 7.79
C VAL A 104 10.28 -4.11 8.12
N SER A 105 10.85 -3.00 7.62
CA SER A 105 10.29 -1.66 7.83
C SER A 105 8.88 -1.48 7.25
N MET A 106 8.53 -2.20 6.17
CA MET A 106 7.15 -2.18 5.67
C MET A 106 6.23 -3.09 6.48
N GLN A 107 6.75 -4.20 7.02
CA GLN A 107 5.99 -5.02 7.97
C GLN A 107 5.65 -4.21 9.24
N ASP A 108 6.59 -3.41 9.73
CA ASP A 108 6.40 -2.57 10.91
C ASP A 108 5.33 -1.49 10.65
N VAL A 109 5.40 -0.79 9.51
CA VAL A 109 4.35 0.15 9.08
C VAL A 109 2.95 -0.50 9.03
N ILE A 110 2.85 -1.74 8.54
CA ILE A 110 1.57 -2.46 8.50
C ILE A 110 1.11 -2.79 9.93
N ARG A 111 2.02 -3.25 10.81
CA ARG A 111 1.71 -3.51 12.23
C ARG A 111 1.24 -2.26 12.95
N ASP A 112 1.89 -1.12 12.76
CA ASP A 112 1.47 0.16 13.33
C ASP A 112 0.06 0.53 12.88
N GLY A 113 -0.29 0.23 11.63
CA GLY A 113 -1.64 0.39 11.12
C GLY A 113 -2.67 -0.50 11.83
N PHE A 114 -2.32 -1.77 12.11
CA PHE A 114 -3.16 -2.64 12.93
C PHE A 114 -3.25 -2.17 14.40
N GLU A 115 -2.18 -1.60 14.97
CA GLU A 115 -2.21 -1.06 16.32
C GLU A 115 -3.13 0.16 16.44
N LEU A 116 -3.08 1.09 15.48
CA LEU A 116 -4.03 2.21 15.39
C LEU A 116 -5.47 1.71 15.25
N GLN A 117 -5.67 0.69 14.43
CA GLN A 117 -6.96 0.05 14.22
C GLN A 117 -7.53 -0.64 15.47
N ARG A 118 -6.72 -1.10 16.43
CA ARG A 118 -7.26 -1.65 17.71
C ARG A 118 -8.05 -0.62 18.51
N LEU A 119 -7.93 0.66 18.16
CA LEU A 119 -8.75 1.74 18.70
C LEU A 119 -10.06 1.95 17.90
N GLY A 120 -10.23 1.31 16.73
CA GLY A 120 -11.32 1.52 15.75
C GLY A 120 -12.04 0.29 15.17
N GLY A 121 -11.53 -0.95 15.27
CA GLY A 121 -12.34 -2.20 15.13
C GLY A 121 -12.31 -3.03 13.82
N PHE A 122 -11.16 -3.24 13.15
CA PHE A 122 -11.07 -4.08 11.93
C PHE A 122 -10.03 -5.23 12.04
N LEU A 123 -9.92 -6.08 11.01
CA LEU A 123 -9.18 -7.37 11.07
C LEU A 123 -8.18 -7.63 9.91
N ARG A 124 -8.12 -6.81 8.85
CA ARG A 124 -7.30 -7.11 7.64
C ARG A 124 -6.73 -5.87 6.95
N CYS A 125 -5.59 -6.03 6.28
CA CYS A 125 -4.91 -5.02 5.45
C CYS A 125 -4.71 -5.56 4.02
N VAL A 126 -4.74 -4.72 2.98
CA VAL A 126 -4.46 -5.14 1.60
C VAL A 126 -2.96 -5.01 1.31
N VAL A 127 -2.39 -6.05 0.72
CA VAL A 127 -1.05 -6.03 0.11
C VAL A 127 -1.14 -6.52 -1.33
N PHE A 128 -0.22 -6.06 -2.17
CA PHE A 128 -0.14 -6.33 -3.61
C PHE A 128 1.18 -6.98 -3.96
N ALA A 129 1.18 -7.97 -4.84
CA ALA A 129 2.38 -8.62 -5.33
C ALA A 129 2.89 -7.89 -6.58
N ALA A 130 4.09 -7.33 -6.48
CA ALA A 130 4.72 -6.60 -7.58
C ALA A 130 5.38 -7.55 -8.58
N SER A 131 5.21 -7.26 -9.87
CA SER A 131 5.92 -7.95 -10.96
C SER A 131 7.36 -7.43 -11.04
N PHE A 132 8.36 -8.28 -10.82
CA PHE A 132 9.77 -7.96 -11.04
C PHE A 132 10.33 -8.68 -12.27
#